data_AF-A0A8H4WM99-F1
#
_entry.id   AF-A0A8H4WM99-F1
#
_cell.length_a   1.000
_cell.length_b   1.000
_cell.length_c   1.000
_cell.angle_alpha   90.00
_cell.angle_beta   90.00
_cell.angle_gamma   90.00
#
_symmetry.space_group_name_H-M   'P 1'
#
loop_
_entity.id
_entity.type
_entity.pdbx_description
1 polymer ?
#
loop_
_entity_poly.entity_id
_entity_poly.type
_entity_poly.pdbx_seq_one_letter_code
_entity_poly.pdbx_strand_id
1 'polypeptide(L)'
;MSESRIHITDPQSTLSKNTAEFYIENMFPIHNSDNGIDWLNIIKPSNVRNLRRLWISVHAVYNPGPHPDFLTNNPPNGPRWRDLLEKLFTEAECLEEMVLYLDSEPTVNHWGPAVDADFARTLGN
;
A
#
# COMPACT_ATOMS: atom_id res chain seq x y z
N MET A 1 -18.23 -0.98 -17.66
CA MET A 1 -17.63 0.35 -17.42
C MET A 1 -16.15 0.12 -17.18
N SER A 2 -15.25 0.92 -17.77
CA SER A 2 -13.82 0.80 -17.49
C SER A 2 -13.57 1.20 -16.05
N GLU A 3 -13.03 0.30 -15.24
CA GLU A 3 -12.57 0.59 -13.89
C GLU A 3 -11.58 1.77 -13.91
N SER A 4 -11.80 2.77 -13.08
CA SER A 4 -10.86 3.89 -12.92
C SER A 4 -9.90 3.59 -11.77
N ARG A 5 -8.62 3.90 -11.99
CA ARG A 5 -7.55 3.73 -11.02
C ARG A 5 -7.22 5.08 -10.41
N ILE A 6 -7.38 5.20 -9.10
CA ILE A 6 -7.10 6.44 -8.36
C ILE A 6 -5.80 6.24 -7.58
N HIS A 7 -4.70 6.75 -8.12
CA HIS A 7 -3.38 6.62 -7.49
C HIS A 7 -3.30 7.42 -6.19
N ILE A 8 -2.92 6.75 -5.11
CA ILE A 8 -2.69 7.38 -3.81
C ILE A 8 -1.23 7.88 -3.75
N THR A 9 -0.96 9.00 -4.43
CA THR A 9 0.35 9.67 -4.39
C THR A 9 0.46 10.72 -3.29
N ASP A 10 -0.68 11.19 -2.79
CA ASP A 10 -0.85 12.13 -1.68
C ASP A 10 -1.96 11.61 -0.76
N PRO A 11 -1.73 11.46 0.56
CA PRO A 11 -2.76 11.05 1.53
C PRO A 11 -4.04 11.89 1.50
N GLN A 12 -3.97 13.15 1.04
CA GLN A 12 -5.12 14.05 0.98
C GLN A 12 -5.88 13.99 -0.35
N SER A 13 -5.38 13.27 -1.35
CA SER A 13 -5.90 13.27 -2.73
C SER A 13 -7.39 12.94 -2.85
N THR A 14 -7.95 12.16 -1.92
CA THR A 14 -9.36 11.77 -1.93
C THR A 14 -10.20 12.44 -0.85
N LEU A 15 -9.70 13.42 -0.10
CA LEU A 15 -10.46 14.05 1.00
C LEU A 15 -11.76 14.74 0.54
N SER A 16 -11.77 15.24 -0.69
CA SER A 16 -12.97 15.81 -1.31
C SER A 16 -14.02 14.76 -1.71
N LYS A 17 -13.65 13.46 -1.73
CA LYS A 17 -14.49 12.35 -2.15
C LYS A 17 -15.05 11.64 -0.92
N ASN A 18 -16.25 12.04 -0.51
CA ASN A 18 -16.87 11.58 0.74
C ASN A 18 -18.02 10.59 0.54
N THR A 19 -18.20 10.04 -0.66
CA THR A 19 -19.30 9.12 -1.00
C THR A 19 -18.83 7.67 -0.97
N ALA A 20 -19.71 6.76 -0.54
CA ALA A 20 -19.40 5.33 -0.51
C ALA A 20 -19.13 4.78 -1.91
N GLU A 21 -19.90 5.24 -2.89
CA GLU A 21 -19.82 4.84 -4.30
C GLU A 21 -18.41 5.03 -4.86
N PHE A 22 -17.73 6.12 -4.47
CA PHE A 22 -16.36 6.37 -4.91
C PHE A 22 -15.39 5.26 -4.48
N TYR A 23 -15.52 4.76 -3.25
CA TYR A 23 -14.65 3.71 -2.72
C TYR A 23 -15.04 2.30 -3.16
N ILE A 24 -16.28 2.13 -3.63
CA ILE A 24 -16.81 0.89 -4.19
C ILE A 24 -16.41 0.73 -5.66
N GLU A 25 -16.53 1.80 -6.45
CA GLU A 25 -16.40 1.76 -7.91
C GLU A 25 -14.97 1.84 -8.43
N ASN A 26 -14.03 2.33 -7.62
CA ASN A 26 -12.65 2.56 -8.03
C ASN A 26 -11.68 1.56 -7.41
N MET A 27 -10.58 1.33 -8.12
CA MET A 27 -9.41 0.63 -7.59
C MET A 27 -8.39 1.67 -7.12
N PHE A 28 -7.76 1.41 -5.97
CA PHE A 28 -6.78 2.33 -5.39
C PHE A 28 -5.37 1.70 -5.38
N PRO A 29 -4.50 2.11 -6.33
CA PRO A 29 -3.10 1.76 -6.30
C PRO A 29 -2.36 2.44 -5.13
N ILE A 30 -1.65 1.64 -4.32
CA ILE A 30 -0.77 2.06 -3.23
C ILE A 30 0.65 1.60 -3.57
N HIS A 31 1.53 2.56 -3.85
CA HIS A 31 2.94 2.30 -4.18
C HIS A 31 3.91 2.62 -3.03
N ASN A 32 3.41 3.25 -1.97
CA ASN A 32 4.18 3.60 -0.78
C ASN A 32 3.33 3.28 0.47
N SER A 33 3.89 2.53 1.41
CA SER A 33 3.19 2.09 2.62
C SER A 33 2.75 3.24 3.52
N ASP A 34 3.59 4.26 3.67
CA ASP A 34 3.33 5.40 4.56
C ASP A 34 2.19 6.24 4.00
N ASN A 35 2.22 6.54 2.70
CA ASN A 35 1.11 7.22 2.02
C ASN A 35 -0.20 6.43 2.14
N GLY A 36 -0.13 5.10 2.02
CA GLY A 36 -1.28 4.22 2.19
C GLY A 36 -1.87 4.29 3.60
N ILE A 37 -1.03 4.19 4.63
CA ILE A 37 -1.45 4.26 6.04
C ILE A 37 -2.04 5.63 6.35
N ASP A 38 -1.35 6.71 5.96
CA ASP A 38 -1.80 8.07 6.21
C ASP A 38 -3.11 8.36 5.49
N TRP A 39 -3.26 7.90 4.25
CA TRP A 39 -4.52 8.00 3.50
C TRP A 39 -5.66 7.32 4.25
N LEU A 40 -5.47 6.07 4.70
CA LEU A 40 -6.48 5.33 5.47
C LEU A 40 -6.84 6.00 6.79
N ASN A 41 -5.89 6.68 7.44
CA ASN A 41 -6.12 7.42 8.68
C ASN A 41 -6.89 8.74 8.47
N ILE A 42 -6.78 9.33 7.28
CA ILE A 42 -7.38 10.62 6.93
C ILE A 42 -8.81 10.47 6.40
N ILE A 43 -9.10 9.42 5.64
CA ILE A 43 -10.45 9.20 5.12
C ILE A 43 -11.40 8.71 6.23
N LYS A 44 -12.70 8.95 6.06
CA LYS A 44 -13.70 8.53 7.06
C LYS A 44 -13.66 7.01 7.28
N PRO A 45 -13.79 6.51 8.51
CA PRO A 45 -13.83 5.07 8.78
C PRO A 45 -14.92 4.32 7.97
N SER A 46 -16.06 4.96 7.72
CA SER A 46 -17.11 4.40 6.85
C SER A 46 -16.64 4.18 5.42
N ASN A 47 -15.72 5.01 4.93
CA ASN A 47 -15.18 4.91 3.57
C ASN A 47 -14.11 3.83 3.49
N VAL A 48 -13.28 3.66 4.54
CA VAL A 48 -12.37 2.52 4.66
C VAL A 48 -13.14 1.21 4.57
N ARG A 49 -14.26 1.09 5.30
CA ARG A 49 -15.14 -0.09 5.24
C ARG A 49 -15.76 -0.33 3.87
N ASN A 50 -15.90 0.69 3.04
CA ASN A 50 -16.49 0.59 1.70
C ASN A 50 -15.46 0.28 0.60
N LEU A 51 -14.16 0.21 0.93
CA LEU A 51 -13.13 -0.18 -0.02
C LEU A 51 -13.42 -1.59 -0.55
N ARG A 52 -13.57 -1.73 -1.86
CA ARG A 52 -13.76 -3.03 -2.52
C ARG A 52 -12.49 -3.58 -3.16
N ARG A 53 -11.67 -2.71 -3.74
CA ARG A 53 -10.56 -3.11 -4.62
C ARG A 53 -9.31 -2.29 -4.35
N LEU A 54 -8.21 -2.99 -4.11
CA LEU A 54 -6.88 -2.40 -3.88
C LEU A 54 -5.84 -3.03 -4.79
N TRP A 55 -4.84 -2.22 -5.16
CA TRP A 55 -3.64 -2.70 -5.82
C TRP A 55 -2.43 -2.20 -5.05
N ILE A 56 -1.66 -3.09 -4.46
CA ILE A 56 -0.48 -2.73 -3.67
C ILE A 56 0.77 -3.16 -4.42
N SER A 57 1.62 -2.20 -4.76
CA SER A 57 2.94 -2.47 -5.32
C SER A 57 3.96 -2.44 -4.19
N VAL A 58 4.32 -3.62 -3.72
CA VAL A 58 5.29 -3.80 -2.64
C VAL A 58 6.68 -3.69 -3.26
N HIS A 59 7.16 -2.46 -3.36
CA HIS A 59 8.53 -2.22 -3.80
C HIS A 59 9.49 -2.39 -2.62
N ALA A 60 10.56 -3.13 -2.86
CA ALA A 60 11.71 -3.16 -1.98
C ALA A 60 12.29 -1.75 -1.86
N VAL A 61 12.28 -1.18 -0.66
CA VAL A 61 13.09 0.01 -0.41
C VAL A 61 14.54 -0.45 -0.30
N TYR A 62 15.36 0.02 -1.24
CA TYR A 62 16.76 -0.34 -1.38
C TYR A 62 17.56 -0.10 -0.09
N ASN A 63 18.36 -1.09 0.33
CA ASN A 63 19.47 -0.93 1.29
C ASN A 63 20.76 -1.41 0.58
N PRO A 64 21.94 -0.93 0.98
CA PRO A 64 22.95 -0.33 0.12
C PRO A 64 23.77 -1.37 -0.67
N GLY A 65 23.79 -1.22 -1.99
CA GLY A 65 25.03 -1.38 -2.75
C GLY A 65 25.78 -0.04 -2.78
N PRO A 66 27.03 0.02 -3.29
CA PRO A 66 27.96 1.16 -3.17
C PRO A 66 27.57 2.44 -3.95
N HIS A 67 26.27 2.72 -4.16
CA HIS A 67 25.80 3.89 -4.90
C HIS A 67 25.33 5.02 -3.95
N PRO A 68 25.88 6.25 -4.03
CA PRO A 68 25.69 7.27 -2.99
C PRO A 68 24.40 8.11 -3.10
N ASP A 69 23.66 8.05 -4.20
CA ASP A 69 22.74 9.14 -4.57
C ASP A 69 21.27 8.99 -4.10
N PHE A 70 20.93 7.94 -3.33
CA PHE A 70 19.56 7.66 -2.86
C PHE A 70 19.34 7.87 -1.35
N LEU A 71 20.33 8.44 -0.64
CA LEU A 71 20.45 8.40 0.83
C LEU A 71 19.83 9.59 1.59
N THR A 72 18.50 9.78 1.58
CA THR A 72 17.93 10.75 2.56
C THR A 72 16.74 10.32 3.39
N ASN A 73 15.90 9.35 3.03
CA ASN A 73 14.60 9.19 3.72
C ASN A 73 14.09 7.75 3.92
N ASN A 74 14.96 6.75 4.16
CA ASN A 74 14.46 5.42 4.48
C ASN A 74 14.30 5.22 5.99
N PRO A 75 13.12 4.79 6.48
CA PRO A 75 12.91 4.50 7.89
C PRO A 75 13.81 3.35 8.36
N PRO A 76 14.32 3.39 9.61
CA PRO A 76 15.29 2.42 10.12
C PRO A 76 14.77 0.96 10.13
N ASN A 77 13.45 0.77 10.07
CA ASN A 77 12.79 -0.54 10.11
C ASN A 77 12.25 -1.00 8.73
N GLY A 78 12.63 -0.31 7.65
CA GLY A 78 12.06 -0.56 6.33
C GLY A 78 10.61 -0.07 6.18
N PRO A 79 10.00 -0.27 5.01
CA PRO A 79 8.64 0.21 4.72
C PRO A 79 7.59 -0.51 5.57
N ARG A 80 6.55 0.21 5.96
CA ARG A 80 5.48 -0.25 6.86
C ARG A 80 4.40 -1.08 6.14
N TRP A 81 4.80 -1.98 5.25
CA TRP A 81 3.86 -2.79 4.46
C TRP A 81 3.01 -3.71 5.34
N ARG A 82 3.60 -4.30 6.39
CA ARG A 82 2.86 -5.07 7.38
C ARG A 82 1.78 -4.24 8.07
N ASP A 83 2.13 -3.08 8.62
CA ASP A 83 1.17 -2.21 9.30
C ASP A 83 0.00 -1.82 8.39
N LEU A 84 0.30 -1.55 7.11
CA LEU A 84 -0.73 -1.28 6.11
C LEU A 84 -1.67 -2.48 5.93
N LEU A 85 -1.12 -3.69 5.76
CA LEU A 85 -1.92 -4.90 5.60
C LEU A 85 -2.76 -5.22 6.85
N GLU A 86 -2.18 -5.14 8.05
CA GLU A 86 -2.89 -5.36 9.31
C GLU A 86 -4.07 -4.38 9.46
N LYS A 87 -3.86 -3.10 9.10
CA LYS A 87 -4.91 -2.10 9.09
C LYS A 87 -6.01 -2.43 8.09
N LEU A 88 -5.66 -2.84 6.88
CA LEU A 88 -6.63 -3.25 5.85
C LEU A 88 -7.45 -4.46 6.29
N PHE A 89 -6.81 -5.49 6.84
CA PHE A 89 -7.52 -6.68 7.35
C PHE A 89 -8.45 -6.37 8.52
N THR A 90 -8.13 -5.36 9.31
CA THR A 90 -8.94 -4.96 10.47
C THR A 90 -10.09 -4.01 10.08
N GLU A 91 -9.86 -3.08 9.15
CA GLU A 91 -10.76 -1.95 8.93
C GLU A 91 -11.51 -1.99 7.58
N ALA A 92 -10.96 -2.67 6.56
CA ALA A 92 -11.56 -2.74 5.23
C ALA A 92 -12.50 -3.97 5.10
N GLU A 93 -13.58 -3.97 5.88
CA GLU A 93 -14.51 -5.11 6.02
C GLU A 93 -15.11 -5.61 4.68
N CYS A 94 -15.27 -4.73 3.70
CA CYS A 94 -15.84 -5.06 2.39
C CYS A 94 -14.80 -5.31 1.30
N LEU A 95 -13.51 -5.44 1.64
CA LEU A 95 -12.47 -5.65 0.65
C LEU A 95 -12.69 -6.99 -0.07
N GLU A 96 -12.95 -6.93 -1.38
CA GLU A 96 -13.25 -8.08 -2.24
C GLU A 96 -12.00 -8.53 -3.01
N GLU A 97 -11.17 -7.57 -3.42
CA GLU A 97 -9.97 -7.83 -4.22
C GLU A 97 -8.80 -7.00 -3.71
N MET A 98 -7.66 -7.68 -3.51
CA MET A 98 -6.38 -7.04 -3.23
C MET A 98 -5.31 -7.67 -4.09
N VAL A 99 -4.88 -6.94 -5.12
CA VAL A 99 -3.79 -7.37 -6.01
C VAL A 99 -2.47 -6.94 -5.39
N LEU A 100 -1.58 -7.90 -5.15
CA LEU A 100 -0.23 -7.63 -4.65
C LEU A 100 0.78 -7.82 -5.79
N TYR A 101 1.46 -6.74 -6.14
CA TYR A 101 2.59 -6.80 -7.07
C TYR A 101 3.88 -6.80 -6.25
N LEU A 102 4.52 -7.97 -6.19
CA LEU A 102 5.78 -8.18 -5.49
C LEU A 102 6.91 -8.03 -6.51
N ASP A 103 7.28 -6.78 -6.80
CA ASP A 103 8.36 -6.54 -7.77
C ASP A 103 9.69 -7.02 -7.19
N SER A 104 10.30 -7.98 -7.86
CA SER A 104 11.63 -8.50 -7.55
C SER A 104 12.40 -8.55 -8.85
N GLU A 105 13.01 -7.44 -9.26
CA GLU A 105 13.87 -7.46 -10.43
C GLU A 105 15.19 -8.19 -10.05
N PRO A 106 15.47 -9.40 -10.53
CA PRO A 106 16.52 -10.27 -9.95
C PRO A 106 17.95 -9.72 -10.06
N THR A 107 18.17 -8.61 -10.76
CA THR A 107 19.47 -7.95 -10.99
C THR A 107 19.79 -6.85 -9.99
N VAL A 108 18.88 -6.52 -9.06
CA VAL A 108 19.03 -5.43 -8.10
C VAL A 108 19.04 -5.99 -6.67
N ASN A 109 19.73 -5.36 -5.71
CA ASN A 109 19.71 -5.79 -4.31
C ASN A 109 18.36 -5.47 -3.68
N HIS A 110 17.46 -6.45 -3.67
CA HIS A 110 16.09 -6.32 -3.18
C HIS A 110 15.98 -6.60 -1.68
N TRP A 111 15.32 -5.70 -0.97
CA TRP A 111 14.53 -6.03 0.22
C TRP A 111 13.12 -6.40 -0.23
N GLY A 112 13.01 -7.50 -0.96
CA GLY A 112 11.72 -7.98 -1.40
C GLY A 112 10.85 -8.38 -0.20
N PRO A 113 9.53 -8.54 -0.40
CA PRO A 113 8.63 -9.16 0.58
C PRO A 113 9.09 -10.58 0.99
N ALA A 114 9.98 -11.21 0.21
CA ALA A 114 10.63 -12.46 0.55
C ALA A 114 11.69 -12.34 1.68
N VAL A 115 12.15 -11.13 2.00
CA VAL A 115 13.10 -10.85 3.10
C VAL A 115 12.39 -10.29 4.33
N ASP A 116 11.24 -9.64 4.13
CA ASP A 116 10.34 -9.23 5.21
C ASP A 116 9.44 -10.42 5.63
N ALA A 117 10.01 -11.26 6.51
CA ALA A 117 9.31 -12.42 7.06
C ALA A 117 8.00 -12.05 7.76
N ASP A 118 7.87 -10.82 8.25
CA ASP A 118 6.68 -10.33 8.92
C ASP A 118 5.59 -9.93 7.92
N PHE A 119 5.94 -9.30 6.80
CA PHE A 119 5.03 -9.13 5.66
C PHE A 119 4.53 -10.48 5.14
N ALA A 120 5.43 -11.45 4.92
CA ALA A 120 5.07 -12.78 4.44
C ALA A 120 4.14 -13.52 5.42
N ARG A 121 4.40 -13.43 6.73
CA ARG A 121 3.50 -13.96 7.77
C ARG A 121 2.13 -13.29 7.74
N THR A 122 2.08 -11.99 7.49
CA THR A 122 0.82 -11.24 7.44
C THR A 122 -0.07 -11.68 6.27
N LEU A 123 0.51 -12.17 5.16
CA LEU A 123 -0.25 -12.76 4.06
C LEU A 123 -0.76 -14.19 4.31
N GLY A 124 -0.16 -14.91 5.25
CA GLY A 124 -0.45 -16.32 5.54
C GLY A 124 -1.44 -16.55 6.69
N ASN A 125 -1.91 -15.48 7.33
CA ASN A 125 -2.96 -15.49 8.37
C ASN A 125 -4.32 -15.18 7.77
#